data_AF-A0A511RNZ7-F1
#
_entry.id   AF-A0A511RNZ7-F1
#
_cell.length_a   1.000
_cell.length_b   1.000
_cell.length_c   1.000
_cell.angle_alpha   90.00
_cell.angle_beta   90.00
_cell.angle_gamma   90.00
#
_symmetry.space_group_name_H-M   'P 1'
#
loop_
_entity.id
_entity.type
_entity.pdbx_description
1 polymer ?
#
loop_
_entity_poly.entity_id
_entity_poly.type
_entity_poly.pdbx_seq_one_letter_code
_entity_poly.pdbx_strand_id
1 'polypeptide(L)'
;MKQLKYVFLGAFIVLLGLWAVALTVPHTFREGDVISSAKINEDFQTLADAVTVLEAKLSAVQAAQKALPSNAGVLAYAYVDNNAPANNLYYAFNSTGGNVSVTYEATGTYRVTFENLDLSQVSLMLAVVDSTKPQICTNSPIASSTDTVTINCFNYDGTATDTAFYITIVR
;
A
#
# COMPACT_ATOMS: atom_id res chain seq x y z
N MET A 1 23.88 24.28 10.17
CA MET A 1 23.23 23.16 9.43
C MET A 1 23.46 21.76 10.02
N LYS A 2 24.33 21.53 11.03
CA LYS A 2 24.49 20.19 11.65
C LYS A 2 23.31 19.79 12.56
N GLN A 3 22.74 20.74 13.30
CA GLN A 3 21.62 20.53 14.24
C GLN A 3 20.33 20.02 13.56
N LEU A 4 20.04 20.45 12.33
CA LEU A 4 18.81 20.08 11.62
C LEU A 4 18.80 18.59 11.20
N LYS A 5 19.97 18.01 10.92
CA LYS A 5 20.10 16.59 10.56
C LYS A 5 19.74 15.67 11.73
N TYR A 6 20.05 16.07 12.95
CA TYR A 6 19.73 15.31 14.15
C TYR A 6 18.26 15.41 14.55
N VAL A 7 17.58 16.52 14.22
CA VAL A 7 16.13 16.67 14.42
C VAL A 7 15.36 15.72 13.51
N PHE A 8 15.75 15.61 12.23
CA PHE A 8 15.12 14.65 11.31
C PHE A 8 15.41 13.20 11.70
N LEU A 9 16.64 12.89 12.12
CA LEU A 9 16.99 11.55 12.61
C LEU A 9 16.21 11.19 13.88
N GLY A 10 16.07 12.14 14.83
CA GLY A 10 15.30 11.97 16.05
C GLY A 10 13.81 11.80 15.79
N ALA A 11 13.22 12.61 14.90
CA ALA A 11 11.83 12.46 14.50
C ALA A 11 11.57 11.10 13.82
N PHE A 12 12.51 10.63 13.00
CA PHE A 12 12.43 9.33 12.34
C PHE A 12 12.48 8.17 13.36
N ILE A 13 13.35 8.24 14.37
CA ILE A 13 13.44 7.24 15.46
C ILE A 13 12.16 7.22 16.30
N VAL A 14 11.57 8.37 16.60
CA VAL A 14 10.31 8.46 17.36
C VAL A 14 9.14 7.91 16.54
N LEU A 15 9.01 8.31 15.28
CA LEU A 15 7.95 7.87 14.36
C LEU A 15 7.97 6.36 14.13
N LEU A 16 9.15 5.73 14.09
CA LEU A 16 9.29 4.30 13.90
C LEU A 16 9.09 3.46 15.18
N GLY A 17 8.70 4.07 16.31
CA GLY A 17 8.60 3.36 17.59
C GLY A 17 9.94 2.76 18.04
N LEU A 18 11.05 3.33 17.56
CA LEU A 18 12.42 2.88 17.83
C LEU A 18 12.96 3.45 19.15
N TRP A 19 12.24 4.40 19.76
CA TRP A 19 12.55 4.95 21.08
C TRP A 19 12.53 3.89 22.20
N ALA A 20 11.81 2.78 22.02
CA ALA A 20 11.79 1.66 22.96
C ALA A 20 13.03 0.75 22.86
N VAL A 21 13.85 0.89 21.81
CA VAL A 21 15.12 0.16 21.70
C VAL A 21 16.19 1.01 22.39
N ALA A 22 16.12 1.07 23.72
CA ALA A 22 17.24 1.57 24.50
C ALA A 22 18.37 0.56 24.35
N LEU A 23 19.36 0.89 23.51
CA LEU A 23 20.57 0.08 23.40
C LEU A 23 21.39 0.27 24.68
N THR A 24 21.13 -0.56 25.69
CA THR A 24 21.92 -0.61 26.90
C THR A 24 23.14 -1.47 26.64
N VAL A 25 24.30 -0.84 26.44
CA VAL A 25 25.57 -1.57 26.45
C VAL A 25 25.90 -1.87 27.92
N PRO A 26 25.95 -3.15 28.33
CA PRO A 26 26.06 -3.51 29.74
C PRO A 26 27.40 -3.10 30.35
N HIS A 27 28.46 -3.01 29.55
CA HIS A 27 29.79 -2.63 30.03
C HIS A 27 30.25 -1.27 29.46
N THR A 28 30.89 -0.46 30.30
CA THR A 28 31.60 0.77 29.89
C THR A 28 33.07 0.64 30.28
N PHE A 29 33.98 0.74 29.30
CA PHE A 29 35.41 0.59 29.54
C PHE A 29 36.08 1.95 29.77
N ARG A 30 36.95 2.02 30.78
CA ARG A 30 37.80 3.17 31.09
C ARG A 30 39.26 2.81 30.83
N GLU A 31 40.08 3.84 30.67
CA GLU A 31 41.52 3.67 30.55
C GLU A 31 42.08 2.96 31.80
N GLY A 32 42.84 1.88 31.59
CA GLY A 32 43.38 1.03 32.66
C GLY A 32 42.51 -0.17 33.06
N ASP A 33 41.29 -0.31 32.50
CA ASP A 33 40.47 -1.50 32.77
C ASP A 33 41.04 -2.76 32.09
N VAL A 34 41.07 -3.87 32.83
CA VAL A 34 41.35 -5.18 32.24
C VAL A 34 40.10 -5.66 31.51
N ILE A 35 40.13 -5.55 30.18
CA ILE A 35 39.04 -6.00 29.33
C ILE A 35 39.12 -7.53 29.19
N SER A 36 38.06 -8.24 29.58
CA SER A 36 37.96 -9.68 29.34
C SER A 36 37.21 -9.95 28.04
N SER A 37 37.61 -11.01 27.34
CA SER A 37 36.91 -11.50 26.15
C SER A 37 35.44 -11.84 26.43
N ALA A 38 35.13 -12.28 27.65
CA ALA A 38 33.76 -12.55 28.08
C ALA A 38 32.88 -11.29 28.06
N LYS A 39 33.37 -10.16 28.58
CA LYS A 39 32.61 -8.88 28.58
C LYS A 39 32.39 -8.35 27.17
N ILE A 40 33.40 -8.45 26.32
CA ILE A 40 33.28 -8.05 24.90
C ILE A 40 32.23 -8.91 24.18
N ASN A 41 32.23 -10.23 24.41
CA ASN A 41 31.24 -11.12 23.77
C ASN A 41 29.82 -10.81 24.22
N GLU A 42 29.62 -10.44 25.49
CA GLU A 42 28.30 -10.03 26.02
C GLU A 42 27.79 -8.73 25.38
N ASP A 43 28.68 -7.74 25.21
CA ASP A 43 28.34 -6.49 24.50
C ASP A 43 27.99 -6.77 23.03
N PHE A 44 28.73 -7.65 22.35
CA PHE A 44 28.44 -8.02 20.95
C PHE A 44 27.12 -8.78 20.81
N GLN A 45 26.80 -9.67 21.75
CA GLN A 45 25.53 -10.39 21.74
C GLN A 45 24.36 -9.42 21.95
N THR A 46 24.49 -8.50 22.90
CA THR A 46 23.48 -7.46 23.16
C THR A 46 23.23 -6.59 21.93
N LEU A 47 24.30 -6.22 21.21
CA LEU A 47 24.19 -5.48 19.97
C LEU A 47 23.52 -6.31 18.86
N ALA A 48 23.88 -7.59 18.71
CA ALA A 48 23.29 -8.47 17.70
C ALA A 48 21.77 -8.67 17.93
N ASP A 49 21.36 -8.85 19.18
CA ASP A 49 19.96 -8.99 19.55
C ASP A 49 19.17 -7.70 19.23
N ALA A 50 19.75 -6.54 19.54
CA ALA A 50 19.15 -5.26 19.21
C ALA A 50 19.03 -5.03 17.70
N VAL A 51 20.04 -5.39 16.92
CA VAL A 51 20.00 -5.33 15.44
C VAL A 51 18.89 -6.24 14.90
N THR A 52 18.75 -7.46 15.43
CA THR A 52 17.68 -8.39 15.03
C THR A 52 16.28 -7.79 15.25
N VAL A 53 16.07 -7.13 16.40
CA VAL A 53 14.81 -6.43 16.69
C VAL A 53 14.58 -5.27 15.72
N LEU A 54 15.63 -4.52 15.39
CA LEU A 54 15.55 -3.41 14.42
C LEU A 54 15.20 -3.92 13.01
N GLU A 55 15.79 -5.03 12.57
CA GLU A 55 15.50 -5.65 11.28
C GLU A 55 14.05 -6.14 11.19
N ALA A 56 13.52 -6.74 12.26
CA ALA A 56 12.12 -7.14 12.35
C ALA A 56 11.17 -5.92 12.26
N LYS A 57 11.49 -4.83 12.98
CA LYS A 57 10.71 -3.58 12.92
C LYS A 57 10.79 -2.92 11.55
N LEU A 58 11.98 -2.89 10.93
CA LEU A 58 12.15 -2.35 9.58
C LEU A 58 11.30 -3.13 8.58
N SER A 59 11.27 -4.45 8.68
CA SER A 59 10.44 -5.31 7.83
C SER A 59 8.94 -4.99 8.00
N ALA A 60 8.48 -4.77 9.23
CA ALA A 60 7.10 -4.35 9.50
C ALA A 60 6.77 -2.96 8.94
N VAL A 61 7.71 -2.02 9.03
CA VAL A 61 7.57 -0.67 8.46
C VAL A 61 7.54 -0.71 6.93
N GLN A 62 8.42 -1.50 6.30
CA GLN A 62 8.44 -1.66 4.85
C GLN A 62 7.13 -2.28 4.34
N ALA A 63 6.54 -3.22 5.08
CA ALA A 63 5.21 -3.74 4.78
C ALA A 63 4.12 -2.65 4.89
N ALA A 64 4.23 -1.74 5.88
CA ALA A 64 3.29 -0.64 6.07
C ALA A 64 3.52 0.58 5.14
N GLN A 65 4.73 0.74 4.58
CA GLN A 65 5.09 1.83 3.66
C GLN A 65 4.61 1.61 2.22
N LYS A 66 3.92 0.51 1.92
CA LYS A 66 3.20 0.31 0.67
C LYS A 66 1.98 1.25 0.63
N ALA A 67 2.29 2.54 0.42
CA ALA A 67 1.44 3.73 0.53
C ALA A 67 0.80 3.89 1.91
N LEU A 68 1.11 4.98 2.63
CA LEU A 68 0.43 5.33 3.89
C LEU A 68 -1.07 5.38 3.62
N PRO A 69 -1.84 4.36 4.04
CA PRO A 69 -3.26 4.37 3.81
C PRO A 69 -3.82 5.48 4.69
N SER A 70 -4.55 6.41 4.09
CA SER A 70 -5.19 7.51 4.78
C SER A 70 -6.65 7.50 4.42
N ASN A 71 -7.49 7.22 5.41
CA ASN A 71 -8.95 7.39 5.29
C ASN A 71 -9.35 8.86 5.05
N ALA A 72 -8.43 9.82 5.21
CA ALA A 72 -8.69 11.22 4.93
C ALA A 72 -8.72 11.54 3.42
N GLY A 73 -8.04 10.73 2.59
CA GLY A 73 -8.14 10.83 1.12
C GLY A 73 -8.83 9.60 0.55
N VAL A 74 -9.87 9.79 -0.27
CA VAL A 74 -10.43 8.69 -1.07
C VAL A 74 -9.73 8.69 -2.40
N LEU A 75 -8.73 7.82 -2.52
CA LEU A 75 -7.96 7.58 -3.74
C LEU A 75 -7.84 6.09 -3.94
N ALA A 76 -8.30 5.61 -5.09
CA ALA A 76 -8.06 4.22 -5.48
C ALA A 76 -7.90 4.12 -6.99
N TYR A 77 -7.17 3.09 -7.42
CA TYR A 77 -7.09 2.76 -8.83
C TYR A 77 -6.97 1.26 -9.03
N ALA A 78 -7.39 0.79 -10.19
CA ALA A 78 -7.15 -0.56 -10.64
C ALA A 78 -7.00 -0.60 -12.16
N TYR A 79 -6.10 -1.46 -12.64
CA TYR A 79 -6.11 -1.97 -14.00
C TYR A 79 -6.88 -3.28 -14.04
N VAL A 80 -7.89 -3.36 -14.90
CA VAL A 80 -8.66 -4.57 -15.15
C VAL A 80 -8.33 -5.04 -16.56
N ASP A 81 -7.84 -6.27 -16.67
CA ASP A 81 -7.49 -6.86 -17.97
C ASP A 81 -8.70 -7.54 -18.62
N ASN A 82 -8.71 -7.62 -19.94
CA ASN A 82 -9.81 -8.20 -20.74
C ASN A 82 -10.02 -9.71 -20.51
N ASN A 83 -9.02 -10.40 -19.94
CA ASN A 83 -9.00 -11.84 -19.71
C ASN A 83 -8.58 -12.23 -18.29
N ALA A 84 -8.35 -11.28 -17.39
CA ALA A 84 -7.87 -11.64 -16.06
C ALA A 84 -9.03 -12.25 -15.25
N PRO A 85 -8.91 -13.50 -14.76
CA PRO A 85 -9.74 -13.91 -13.63
C PRO A 85 -9.49 -12.90 -12.50
N ALA A 86 -10.57 -12.57 -11.79
CA ALA A 86 -10.77 -11.73 -10.60
C ALA A 86 -9.58 -11.27 -9.71
N ASN A 87 -8.44 -11.96 -9.79
CA ASN A 87 -7.37 -11.99 -8.81
C ASN A 87 -6.04 -11.44 -9.35
N ASN A 88 -5.92 -11.06 -10.63
CA ASN A 88 -4.64 -10.57 -11.18
C ASN A 88 -4.58 -9.05 -11.36
N LEU A 89 -4.62 -8.34 -10.23
CA LEU A 89 -4.52 -6.88 -10.17
C LEU A 89 -3.07 -6.44 -9.96
N TYR A 90 -2.22 -6.55 -10.99
CA TYR A 90 -0.82 -6.08 -10.90
C TYR A 90 -0.70 -4.58 -10.63
N TYR A 91 -1.69 -3.79 -11.07
CA TYR A 91 -1.73 -2.35 -10.87
C TYR A 91 -3.01 -1.95 -10.15
N ALA A 92 -3.01 -2.10 -8.83
CA ALA A 92 -4.11 -1.64 -7.98
C ALA A 92 -3.61 -0.98 -6.71
N PHE A 93 -4.41 -0.05 -6.21
CA PHE A 93 -4.19 0.67 -4.97
C PHE A 93 -5.52 1.10 -4.35
N ASN A 94 -5.57 1.07 -3.03
CA ASN A 94 -6.69 1.56 -2.23
C ASN A 94 -6.14 2.33 -1.03
N SER A 95 -6.48 3.61 -0.92
CA SER A 95 -5.99 4.49 0.14
C SER A 95 -6.46 4.09 1.54
N THR A 96 -7.44 3.19 1.70
CA THR A 96 -7.81 2.67 3.02
C THR A 96 -6.92 1.52 3.48
N GLY A 97 -6.12 0.96 2.58
CA GLY A 97 -5.36 -0.27 2.82
C GLY A 97 -6.21 -1.54 2.68
N GLY A 98 -7.50 -1.41 2.39
CA GLY A 98 -8.37 -2.53 2.05
C GLY A 98 -7.97 -3.19 0.73
N ASN A 99 -8.38 -4.45 0.54
CA ASN A 99 -8.06 -5.17 -0.69
C ASN A 99 -8.77 -4.53 -1.90
N VAL A 100 -8.18 -4.72 -3.09
CA VAL A 100 -8.86 -4.44 -4.36
C VAL A 100 -9.14 -5.79 -5.02
N SER A 101 -10.36 -5.97 -5.50
CA SER A 101 -10.76 -7.20 -6.21
C SER A 101 -11.68 -6.87 -7.37
N VAL A 102 -11.73 -7.79 -8.35
CA VAL A 102 -12.63 -7.69 -9.49
C VAL A 102 -13.43 -8.98 -9.58
N THR A 103 -14.72 -8.92 -9.89
CA THR A 103 -15.52 -10.09 -10.25
C THR A 103 -16.01 -9.90 -11.68
N TYR A 104 -15.72 -10.86 -12.55
CA TYR A 104 -16.33 -10.94 -13.87
C TYR A 104 -17.76 -11.47 -13.74
N GLU A 105 -18.76 -10.68 -14.14
CA GLU A 105 -20.18 -11.04 -13.97
C GLU A 105 -20.78 -11.59 -15.27
N ALA A 106 -20.50 -10.92 -16.39
CA ALA A 106 -20.95 -11.28 -17.73
C ALA A 106 -20.05 -10.59 -18.76
N THR A 107 -20.21 -10.92 -20.05
CA THR A 107 -19.47 -10.23 -21.12
C THR A 107 -19.67 -8.73 -21.03
N GLY A 108 -18.57 -7.99 -20.94
CA GLY A 108 -18.54 -6.55 -20.78
C GLY A 108 -18.95 -6.05 -19.39
N THR A 109 -19.27 -6.90 -18.42
CA THR A 109 -19.71 -6.48 -17.08
C THR A 109 -18.76 -6.98 -16.00
N TYR A 110 -18.17 -6.03 -15.28
CA TYR A 110 -17.20 -6.27 -14.22
C TYR A 110 -17.64 -5.57 -12.93
N ARG A 111 -17.47 -6.21 -11.78
CA ARG A 111 -17.66 -5.61 -10.46
C ARG A 111 -16.30 -5.40 -9.81
N VAL A 112 -15.92 -4.16 -9.61
CA VAL A 112 -14.65 -3.78 -8.94
C VAL A 112 -14.97 -3.39 -7.50
N THR A 113 -14.30 -4.00 -6.53
CA THR A 113 -14.46 -3.71 -5.11
C THR A 113 -13.17 -3.14 -4.54
N PHE A 114 -13.29 -2.00 -3.86
CA PHE A 114 -12.22 -1.31 -3.14
C PHE A 114 -12.54 -1.36 -1.64
N GLU A 115 -12.24 -2.46 -0.97
CA GLU A 115 -12.71 -2.73 0.40
C GLU A 115 -12.49 -1.54 1.34
N ASN A 116 -13.49 -1.26 2.16
CA ASN A 116 -13.51 -0.17 3.14
C ASN A 116 -13.42 1.26 2.55
N LEU A 117 -13.40 1.42 1.23
CA LEU A 117 -13.44 2.73 0.60
C LEU A 117 -14.88 3.21 0.50
N ASP A 118 -15.22 4.33 1.14
CA ASP A 118 -16.53 4.96 0.96
C ASP A 118 -16.59 5.64 -0.41
N LEU A 119 -17.39 5.09 -1.31
CA LEU A 119 -17.63 5.64 -2.65
C LEU A 119 -18.72 6.71 -2.68
N SER A 120 -19.19 7.19 -1.52
CA SER A 120 -20.06 8.36 -1.47
C SER A 120 -19.33 9.60 -2.00
N GLN A 121 -19.98 10.32 -2.93
CA GLN A 121 -19.49 11.60 -3.48
C GLN A 121 -18.10 11.54 -4.14
N VAL A 122 -17.74 10.42 -4.76
CA VAL A 122 -16.48 10.28 -5.50
C VAL A 122 -16.60 10.75 -6.95
N SER A 123 -15.49 11.20 -7.49
CA SER A 123 -15.28 11.31 -8.94
C SER A 123 -14.59 10.05 -9.43
N LEU A 124 -15.10 9.51 -10.54
CA LEU A 124 -14.59 8.29 -11.15
C LEU A 124 -14.16 8.59 -12.59
N MET A 125 -12.97 8.11 -12.95
CA MET A 125 -12.44 8.18 -14.30
C MET A 125 -12.21 6.77 -14.84
N LEU A 126 -12.68 6.52 -16.06
CA LEU A 126 -12.45 5.29 -16.81
C LEU A 126 -11.62 5.59 -18.04
N ALA A 127 -10.63 4.75 -18.31
CA ALA A 127 -9.87 4.78 -19.55
C ALA A 127 -9.77 3.37 -20.13
N VAL A 128 -10.29 3.19 -21.34
CA VAL A 128 -10.17 1.93 -22.09
C VAL A 128 -8.75 1.83 -22.65
N VAL A 129 -8.16 0.63 -22.60
CA VAL A 129 -6.76 0.40 -23.00
C VAL A 129 -6.65 -0.15 -24.43
N ASP A 130 -7.69 -0.81 -24.95
CA ASP A 130 -7.69 -1.29 -26.33
C ASP A 130 -7.76 -0.11 -27.31
N SER A 131 -6.74 0.00 -28.16
CA SER A 131 -6.61 1.03 -29.20
C SER A 131 -7.01 0.54 -30.60
N THR A 132 -7.30 -0.76 -30.74
CA THR A 132 -7.59 -1.38 -32.04
C THR A 132 -9.05 -1.31 -32.44
N LYS A 133 -9.95 -1.19 -31.46
CA LYS A 133 -11.40 -1.06 -31.68
C LYS A 133 -11.96 0.09 -30.84
N PRO A 134 -12.87 0.92 -31.39
CA PRO A 134 -13.59 1.91 -30.60
C PRO A 134 -14.50 1.20 -29.59
N GLN A 135 -14.09 1.24 -28.33
CA GLN A 135 -14.81 0.67 -27.19
C GLN A 135 -14.99 1.76 -26.12
N ILE A 136 -16.06 1.63 -25.36
CA ILE A 136 -16.37 2.54 -24.26
C ILE A 136 -16.75 1.73 -23.03
N CYS A 137 -16.27 2.17 -21.86
CA CYS A 137 -16.71 1.64 -20.58
C CYS A 137 -17.38 2.75 -19.76
N THR A 138 -18.45 2.40 -19.07
CA THR A 138 -19.19 3.27 -18.16
C THR A 138 -19.42 2.56 -16.84
N ASN A 139 -19.56 3.31 -15.75
CA ASN A 139 -20.01 2.75 -14.48
C ASN A 139 -21.54 2.76 -14.37
N SER A 140 -22.08 1.80 -13.63
CA SER A 140 -23.44 1.87 -13.11
C SER A 140 -23.53 2.93 -11.99
N PRO A 141 -24.74 3.43 -11.67
CA PRO A 141 -24.94 4.29 -10.50
C PRO A 141 -24.37 3.66 -9.23
N ILE A 142 -23.52 4.41 -8.54
CA ILE A 142 -22.89 3.97 -7.29
C ILE A 142 -23.88 4.24 -6.16
N ALA A 143 -24.30 3.20 -5.45
CA ALA A 143 -25.14 3.35 -4.26
C ALA A 143 -24.35 4.04 -3.13
N SER A 144 -25.03 4.80 -2.26
CA SER A 144 -24.37 5.38 -1.08
C SER A 144 -23.76 4.29 -0.20
N SER A 145 -22.61 4.57 0.43
CA SER A 145 -21.94 3.68 1.40
C SER A 145 -21.56 2.29 0.86
N THR A 146 -21.40 2.15 -0.46
CA THR A 146 -20.80 0.97 -1.06
C THR A 146 -19.32 1.20 -1.32
N ASP A 147 -18.57 0.11 -1.37
CA ASP A 147 -17.16 0.04 -1.75
C ASP A 147 -16.97 -0.54 -3.17
N THR A 148 -18.08 -0.71 -3.89
CA THR A 148 -18.13 -1.48 -5.11
C THR A 148 -18.65 -0.65 -6.28
N VAL A 149 -17.98 -0.78 -7.44
CA VAL A 149 -18.38 -0.18 -8.71
C VAL A 149 -18.63 -1.27 -9.74
N THR A 150 -19.81 -1.26 -10.36
CA THR A 150 -20.06 -2.08 -11.55
C THR A 150 -19.69 -1.29 -12.80
N ILE A 151 -18.86 -1.87 -13.66
CA ILE A 151 -18.41 -1.34 -14.94
C ILE A 151 -19.05 -2.15 -16.06
N ASN A 152 -19.56 -1.45 -17.07
CA ASN A 152 -20.14 -2.01 -18.28
C ASN A 152 -19.39 -1.47 -19.50
N CYS A 153 -18.91 -2.36 -20.35
CA CYS A 153 -18.12 -2.05 -21.52
C CYS A 153 -18.85 -2.50 -22.79
N PHE A 154 -18.81 -1.63 -23.80
CA PHE A 154 -19.54 -1.78 -25.05
C PHE A 154 -18.65 -1.47 -26.25
N ASN A 155 -18.90 -2.16 -27.35
CA ASN A 155 -18.38 -1.77 -28.67
C ASN A 155 -19.14 -0.53 -29.18
N TYR A 156 -18.64 0.06 -30.26
CA TYR A 156 -19.27 1.21 -30.93
C TYR A 156 -20.74 0.99 -31.35
N ASP A 157 -21.13 -0.26 -31.61
CA ASP A 157 -22.51 -0.64 -31.96
C ASP A 157 -23.42 -0.84 -30.73
N GLY A 158 -22.89 -0.64 -29.51
CA GLY A 158 -23.61 -0.83 -28.25
C GLY A 158 -23.67 -2.29 -27.78
N THR A 159 -23.01 -3.23 -28.46
CA THR A 159 -22.92 -4.62 -27.99
C THR A 159 -21.96 -4.73 -26.81
N ALA A 160 -22.35 -5.51 -25.79
CA ALA A 160 -21.48 -5.74 -24.64
C ALA A 160 -20.21 -6.47 -25.08
N THR A 161 -19.06 -6.03 -24.60
CA THR A 161 -17.75 -6.55 -25.01
C THR A 161 -16.76 -6.53 -23.86
N ASP A 162 -15.94 -7.57 -23.79
CA ASP A 162 -14.81 -7.60 -22.87
C ASP A 162 -13.70 -6.69 -23.40
N THR A 163 -13.12 -5.90 -22.51
CA THR A 163 -11.99 -5.00 -22.81
C THR A 163 -11.22 -4.67 -21.54
N ALA A 164 -9.96 -4.28 -21.71
CA ALA A 164 -9.11 -3.85 -20.62
C ALA A 164 -9.35 -2.36 -20.32
N PHE A 165 -9.36 -1.99 -19.05
CA PHE A 165 -9.57 -0.60 -18.63
C PHE A 165 -8.83 -0.25 -17.35
N TYR A 166 -8.53 1.04 -17.20
CA TYR A 166 -8.18 1.63 -15.92
C TYR A 166 -9.41 2.27 -15.29
N ILE A 167 -9.56 2.07 -14.00
CA ILE A 167 -10.47 2.80 -13.13
C ILE A 167 -9.65 3.61 -12.13
N THR A 168 -9.99 4.89 -11.97
CA THR A 168 -9.41 5.76 -10.95
C THR A 168 -10.52 6.47 -10.20
N ILE A 169 -10.44 6.47 -8.88
CA ILE A 169 -11.40 7.06 -7.96
C ILE A 169 -10.68 8.13 -7.16
N VAL A 170 -11.25 9.32 -7.11
CA VAL A 170 -10.75 10.45 -6.34
C VAL A 170 -11.90 11.18 -5.64
N ARG A 171 -11.61 11.80 -4.51
CA ARG A 171 -12.53 12.73 -3.81
C ARG A 171 -11.77 13.96 -3.36
#